data_AF-A0A8S4BVS5-F1
#
_entry.id   AF-A0A8S4BVS5-F1
#
_cell.length_a   1.000
_cell.length_b   1.000
_cell.length_c   1.000
_cell.angle_alpha   90.00
_cell.angle_beta   90.00
_cell.angle_gamma   90.00
#
_symmetry.space_group_name_H-M   'P 1'
#
loop_
_entity.id
_entity.type
_entity.pdbx_description
1 polymer ?
#
loop_
_entity_poly.entity_id
_entity_poly.type
_entity_poly.pdbx_seq_one_letter_code
_entity_poly.pdbx_strand_id
1 'polypeptide(L)'
;MPNGILGFEQPQRLINILEAILYHDFGLKAEVGIEVEFYLHNCVNIEKFTALYGNPIIPERGKDQYEINLKSSPDLVGVCNGFHCHKNKLFSAATILNQLIDFNPKPIKEDYGSSVHYHLSLHDEKGCNIFGIEDNTHIIESVIASILELTNQSLYMLTAVNDFDRFVPHFMAPVNISWGANNRTTLLRIPDSLKANKRIEFRLPSSNSAPEIVIVFLLTATLEGLKNKKKPIEKIYGNAYDRQYRLTPLLANLIEAKKCFRFVEIIANYTS
;
A
#
# COMPACT_ATOMS: atom_id res chain seq x y z
N MET A 1 -5.54 0.77 -16.67
CA MET A 1 -6.44 0.82 -15.49
C MET A 1 -7.88 0.81 -15.98
N PRO A 2 -8.87 0.43 -15.16
CA PRO A 2 -10.28 0.59 -15.51
C PRO A 2 -10.58 2.10 -15.49
N ASN A 3 -10.27 2.79 -16.60
CA ASN A 3 -10.34 4.26 -16.78
C ASN A 3 -11.79 4.78 -16.89
N GLY A 4 -12.73 4.19 -16.15
CA GLY A 4 -14.15 4.53 -16.25
C GLY A 4 -14.99 3.96 -15.11
N ILE A 5 -14.39 3.73 -13.94
CA ILE A 5 -15.19 3.44 -12.75
C ILE A 5 -15.86 4.76 -12.35
N LEU A 6 -17.16 4.86 -12.68
CA LEU A 6 -18.07 5.90 -12.20
C LEU A 6 -17.75 6.24 -10.74
N GLY A 7 -17.32 7.48 -10.48
CA GLY A 7 -17.00 7.99 -9.14
C GLY A 7 -15.53 8.36 -8.90
N PHE A 8 -14.57 7.93 -9.73
CA PHE A 8 -13.12 8.20 -9.51
C PHE A 8 -12.48 9.10 -10.57
N GLU A 9 -13.25 9.91 -11.30
CA GLU A 9 -12.71 10.75 -12.39
C GLU A 9 -11.74 11.84 -11.89
N GLN A 10 -11.75 12.15 -10.59
CA GLN A 10 -10.84 13.11 -9.95
C GLN A 10 -10.36 12.57 -8.60
N PRO A 11 -9.44 11.58 -8.57
CA PRO A 11 -9.07 10.91 -7.33
C PRO A 11 -8.34 11.83 -6.36
N GLN A 12 -7.60 12.83 -6.83
CA GLN A 12 -6.99 13.86 -5.96
C GLN A 12 -8.04 14.72 -5.24
N ARG A 13 -9.16 15.01 -5.89
CA ARG A 13 -10.29 15.70 -5.23
C ARG A 13 -10.90 14.84 -4.14
N LEU A 14 -11.03 13.53 -4.37
CA LEU A 14 -11.51 12.60 -3.35
C LEU A 14 -10.57 12.53 -2.15
N ILE A 15 -9.25 12.50 -2.38
CA ILE A 15 -8.25 12.56 -1.29
C ILE A 15 -8.52 13.78 -0.41
N ASN A 16 -8.61 14.97 -1.01
CA ASN A 16 -8.86 16.21 -0.25
C ASN A 16 -10.18 16.18 0.54
N ILE A 17 -11.26 15.62 -0.04
CA ILE A 17 -12.55 15.48 0.66
C ILE A 17 -12.40 14.55 1.86
N LEU A 18 -11.80 13.38 1.68
CA LEU A 18 -11.64 12.39 2.74
C LEU A 18 -10.70 12.87 3.85
N GLU A 19 -9.63 13.59 3.51
CA GLU A 19 -8.75 14.25 4.49
C GLU A 19 -9.50 15.32 5.29
N ALA A 20 -10.33 16.13 4.63
CA ALA A 20 -11.14 17.13 5.31
C ALA A 20 -12.13 16.49 6.30
N ILE A 21 -12.77 15.37 5.93
CA ILE A 21 -13.66 14.63 6.82
C ILE A 21 -12.89 14.01 7.98
N LEU A 22 -11.72 13.41 7.73
CA LEU A 22 -10.86 12.83 8.76
C LEU A 22 -10.45 13.89 9.79
N TYR A 23 -10.11 15.09 9.31
CA TYR A 23 -9.75 16.21 10.18
C TYR A 23 -10.96 16.76 10.93
N HIS A 24 -12.07 17.02 10.25
CA HIS A 24 -13.26 17.64 10.85
C HIS A 24 -13.93 16.72 11.88
N ASP A 25 -14.12 15.44 11.56
CA ASP A 25 -14.87 14.52 12.39
C ASP A 25 -14.04 13.93 13.54
N PHE A 26 -12.70 13.84 13.36
CA PHE A 26 -11.82 13.15 14.30
C PHE A 26 -10.62 13.97 14.81
N GLY A 27 -10.35 15.15 14.24
CA GLY A 27 -9.15 15.93 14.58
C GLY A 27 -7.84 15.24 14.17
N LEU A 28 -7.90 14.38 13.14
CA LEU A 28 -6.77 13.56 12.71
C LEU A 28 -6.28 13.94 11.32
N LYS A 29 -4.97 13.79 11.11
CA LYS A 29 -4.31 13.92 9.81
C LYS A 29 -3.63 12.60 9.46
N ALA A 30 -3.79 12.16 8.22
CA ALA A 30 -3.07 11.02 7.71
C ALA A 30 -1.67 11.43 7.24
N GLU A 31 -0.71 10.56 7.42
CA GLU A 31 0.62 10.66 6.82
C GLU A 31 0.89 9.37 6.06
N VAL A 32 1.32 9.47 4.79
CA VAL A 32 1.59 8.31 3.95
C VAL A 32 3.02 8.34 3.41
N GLY A 33 3.74 7.25 3.63
CA GLY A 33 5.02 6.92 2.98
C GLY A 33 4.84 5.79 1.96
N ILE A 34 5.78 5.66 1.03
CA ILE A 34 5.73 4.63 -0.02
C ILE A 34 7.09 3.97 -0.20
N GLU A 35 7.11 2.64 -0.22
CA GLU A 35 8.26 1.84 -0.68
C GLU A 35 7.96 1.34 -2.09
N VAL A 36 8.88 1.53 -3.05
CA VAL A 36 8.71 1.09 -4.44
C VAL A 36 9.81 0.12 -4.81
N GLU A 37 9.43 -1.13 -5.06
CA GLU A 37 10.34 -2.18 -5.53
C GLU A 37 10.38 -2.21 -7.07
N PHE A 38 11.53 -2.55 -7.63
CA PHE A 38 11.75 -2.71 -9.06
C PHE A 38 12.97 -3.59 -9.34
N TYR A 39 13.08 -4.08 -10.57
CA TYR A 39 14.27 -4.79 -11.06
C TYR A 39 15.08 -3.90 -11.99
N LEU A 40 16.41 -4.02 -11.92
CA LEU A 40 17.33 -3.47 -12.91
C LEU A 40 18.00 -4.61 -13.65
N HIS A 41 17.45 -4.99 -14.80
CA HIS A 41 17.99 -6.07 -15.61
C HIS A 41 19.35 -5.69 -16.17
N ASN A 42 20.33 -6.57 -15.99
CA ASN A 42 21.72 -6.39 -16.42
C ASN A 42 22.38 -5.12 -15.83
N CYS A 43 22.09 -4.78 -14.56
CA CYS A 43 22.70 -3.62 -13.92
C CYS A 43 24.23 -3.82 -13.78
N VAL A 44 25.01 -3.09 -14.58
CA VAL A 44 26.47 -3.19 -14.59
C VAL A 44 27.11 -2.37 -13.46
N ASN A 45 26.45 -1.30 -13.01
CA ASN A 45 26.98 -0.41 -11.97
C ASN A 45 25.85 0.30 -11.22
N ILE A 46 25.51 -0.23 -10.04
CA ILE A 46 24.45 0.31 -9.19
C ILE A 46 24.83 1.68 -8.61
N GLU A 47 26.10 1.92 -8.26
CA GLU A 47 26.55 3.20 -7.69
C GLU A 47 26.32 4.36 -8.65
N LYS A 48 26.64 4.14 -9.93
CA LYS A 48 26.39 5.12 -10.99
C LYS A 48 24.90 5.35 -11.21
N PHE A 49 24.09 4.28 -11.15
CA PHE A 49 22.63 4.39 -11.23
C PHE A 49 22.07 5.21 -10.06
N THR A 50 22.48 4.91 -8.83
CA THR A 50 22.12 5.65 -7.62
C THR A 50 22.53 7.12 -7.71
N ALA A 51 23.73 7.43 -8.23
CA ALA A 51 24.18 8.80 -8.41
C ALA A 51 23.34 9.58 -9.43
N LEU A 52 22.91 8.95 -10.53
CA LEU A 52 22.04 9.58 -11.53
C LEU A 52 20.61 9.79 -11.01
N TYR A 53 20.09 8.83 -10.25
CA TYR A 53 18.78 8.94 -9.61
C TYR A 53 18.76 9.96 -8.45
N GLY A 54 19.88 10.09 -7.73
CA GLY A 54 20.11 11.12 -6.71
C GLY A 54 19.49 10.82 -5.34
N ASN A 55 18.97 9.61 -5.10
CA ASN A 55 18.51 9.17 -3.79
C ASN A 55 18.99 7.74 -3.50
N PRO A 56 19.05 7.32 -2.22
CA PRO A 56 19.44 5.96 -1.87
C PRO A 56 18.55 4.91 -2.53
N ILE A 57 19.18 3.82 -2.96
CA ILE A 57 18.52 2.63 -3.49
C ILE A 57 19.00 1.46 -2.63
N ILE A 58 18.08 0.60 -2.23
CA ILE A 58 18.32 -0.48 -1.26
C ILE A 58 18.18 -1.80 -2.01
N PRO A 59 19.17 -2.73 -1.93
CA PRO A 59 19.01 -4.07 -2.48
C PRO A 59 17.88 -4.82 -1.76
N GLU A 60 17.04 -5.50 -2.54
CA GLU A 60 15.98 -6.37 -2.05
C GLU A 60 16.35 -7.85 -2.18
N ARG A 61 15.39 -8.74 -1.90
CA ARG A 61 15.65 -10.20 -1.87
C ARG A 61 15.90 -10.84 -3.23
N GLY A 62 15.23 -10.35 -4.27
CA GLY A 62 15.41 -10.84 -5.63
C GLY A 62 16.77 -10.45 -6.19
N LYS A 63 17.28 -11.23 -7.15
CA LYS A 63 18.55 -10.87 -7.79
C LYS A 63 18.33 -9.64 -8.66
N ASP A 64 19.17 -8.62 -8.46
CA ASP A 64 19.04 -7.33 -9.15
C ASP A 64 17.70 -6.63 -8.88
N GLN A 65 17.05 -6.97 -7.77
CA GLN A 65 15.89 -6.29 -7.23
C GLN A 65 16.33 -5.20 -6.26
N TYR A 66 15.67 -4.06 -6.35
CA TYR A 66 15.96 -2.90 -5.54
C TYR A 66 14.68 -2.21 -5.07
N GLU A 67 14.80 -1.41 -4.02
CA GLU A 67 13.74 -0.59 -3.45
C GLU A 67 14.20 0.87 -3.32
N ILE A 68 13.26 1.80 -3.50
CA ILE A 68 13.39 3.18 -3.03
C ILE A 68 12.34 3.47 -1.95
N ASN A 69 12.72 4.30 -0.99
CA ASN A 69 11.84 4.78 0.07
C ASN A 69 11.46 6.24 -0.19
N LEU A 70 10.17 6.50 -0.39
CA LEU A 70 9.61 7.83 -0.44
C LEU A 70 9.18 8.24 0.97
N LYS A 71 9.72 9.36 1.44
CA LYS A 71 9.47 9.88 2.78
C LYS A 71 7.97 10.08 3.00
N SER A 72 7.50 9.68 4.17
CA SER A 72 6.13 9.95 4.61
C SER A 72 5.83 11.45 4.63
N SER A 73 4.63 11.81 4.19
CA SER A 73 4.16 13.20 4.16
C SER A 73 2.65 13.28 4.40
N PRO A 74 2.17 14.34 5.08
CA PRO A 74 0.74 14.64 5.18
C PRO A 74 0.19 15.32 3.92
N ASP A 75 1.04 15.76 2.98
CA ASP A 75 0.60 16.20 1.65
C ASP A 75 0.39 14.97 0.76
N LEU A 76 -0.78 14.34 0.85
CA LEU A 76 -1.07 13.06 0.19
C LEU A 76 -1.13 13.17 -1.34
N VAL A 77 -1.57 14.31 -1.87
CA VAL A 77 -1.50 14.60 -3.31
C VAL A 77 -0.04 14.75 -3.73
N GLY A 78 0.78 15.43 -2.93
CA GLY A 78 2.23 15.50 -3.09
C GLY A 78 2.92 14.14 -3.08
N VAL A 79 2.48 13.21 -2.21
CA VAL A 79 2.97 11.81 -2.18
C VAL A 79 2.69 11.11 -3.52
N CYS A 80 1.49 11.25 -4.07
CA CYS A 80 1.14 10.67 -5.38
C CYS A 80 2.00 11.26 -6.51
N ASN A 81 2.17 12.57 -6.54
CA ASN A 81 3.02 13.26 -7.52
C ASN A 81 4.49 12.83 -7.37
N GLY A 82 4.96 12.68 -6.13
CA GLY A 82 6.30 12.17 -5.80
C GLY A 82 6.53 10.77 -6.36
N PHE A 83 5.58 9.85 -6.18
CA PHE A 83 5.65 8.50 -6.75
C PHE A 83 5.89 8.52 -8.26
N HIS A 84 5.10 9.30 -9.01
CA HIS A 84 5.28 9.44 -10.46
C HIS A 84 6.61 10.09 -10.82
N CYS A 85 7.01 11.15 -10.11
CA CYS A 85 8.28 11.84 -10.33
C CYS A 85 9.48 10.91 -10.13
N HIS A 86 9.50 10.14 -9.04
CA HIS A 86 10.59 9.22 -8.74
C HIS A 86 10.64 8.05 -9.73
N LYS A 87 9.51 7.48 -10.15
CA LYS A 87 9.49 6.49 -11.24
C LYS A 87 10.08 7.05 -12.53
N ASN A 88 9.70 8.26 -12.92
CA ASN A 88 10.25 8.91 -14.12
C ASN A 88 11.76 9.15 -14.01
N LYS A 89 12.26 9.60 -12.86
CA LYS A 89 13.70 9.75 -12.61
C LYS A 89 14.46 8.43 -12.71
N LEU A 90 13.91 7.36 -12.16
CA LEU A 90 14.48 6.00 -12.29
C LEU A 90 14.54 5.55 -13.75
N PHE A 91 13.46 5.77 -14.52
CA PHE A 91 13.45 5.50 -15.97
C PHE A 91 14.51 6.31 -16.73
N SER A 92 14.64 7.61 -16.43
CA SER A 92 15.67 8.46 -17.04
C SER A 92 17.08 7.98 -16.72
N ALA A 93 17.37 7.62 -15.47
CA ALA A 93 18.66 7.07 -15.06
C ALA A 93 18.96 5.75 -15.79
N ALA A 94 17.99 4.84 -15.87
CA ALA A 94 18.10 3.58 -16.61
C ALA A 94 18.42 3.83 -18.09
N THR A 95 17.73 4.80 -18.70
CA THR A 95 17.89 5.16 -20.13
C THR A 95 19.30 5.70 -20.40
N ILE A 96 19.80 6.60 -19.56
CA ILE A 96 21.17 7.17 -19.67
C ILE A 96 22.24 6.06 -19.58
N LEU A 97 21.99 5.04 -18.78
CA LEU A 97 22.90 3.90 -18.60
C LEU A 97 22.66 2.75 -19.58
N ASN A 98 21.71 2.88 -20.50
CA ASN A 98 21.29 1.81 -21.41
C ASN A 98 20.91 0.51 -20.65
N GLN A 99 20.23 0.67 -19.52
CA GLN A 99 19.73 -0.41 -18.66
C GLN A 99 18.22 -0.56 -18.80
N LEU A 100 17.72 -1.78 -18.56
CA LEU A 100 16.29 -2.06 -18.53
C LEU A 100 15.81 -2.06 -17.08
N ILE A 101 14.95 -1.12 -16.75
CA ILE A 101 14.23 -1.08 -15.47
C ILE A 101 12.84 -1.69 -15.63
N ASP A 102 12.44 -2.50 -14.66
CA ASP A 102 11.18 -3.23 -14.70
C ASP A 102 10.42 -3.11 -13.38
N PHE A 103 9.25 -2.49 -13.46
CA PHE A 103 8.34 -2.32 -12.32
C PHE A 103 7.20 -3.35 -12.32
N ASN A 104 7.16 -4.31 -13.26
CA ASN A 104 6.09 -5.30 -13.30
C ASN A 104 5.95 -6.02 -11.94
N PRO A 105 4.73 -6.38 -11.51
CA PRO A 105 4.52 -7.01 -10.20
C PRO A 105 5.23 -8.36 -10.05
N LYS A 106 5.43 -9.06 -11.18
CA LYS A 106 6.11 -10.36 -11.24
C LYS A 106 6.93 -10.45 -12.54
N PRO A 107 8.10 -9.80 -12.61
CA PRO A 107 8.89 -9.74 -13.84
C PRO A 107 9.59 -11.08 -14.13
N ILE A 108 9.93 -11.83 -13.09
CA ILE A 108 10.58 -13.14 -13.16
C ILE A 108 9.70 -14.15 -12.40
N LYS A 109 9.26 -15.20 -13.09
CA LYS A 109 8.29 -16.18 -12.55
C LYS A 109 8.78 -16.86 -11.26
N GLU A 110 10.05 -17.24 -11.23
CA GLU A 110 10.67 -18.01 -10.14
C GLU A 110 11.39 -17.14 -9.09
N ASP A 111 11.28 -15.80 -9.17
CA ASP A 111 11.91 -14.87 -8.21
C ASP A 111 10.84 -14.06 -7.45
N TYR A 112 11.24 -13.20 -6.51
CA TYR A 112 10.34 -12.32 -5.77
C TYR A 112 9.58 -11.36 -6.70
N GLY A 113 8.37 -10.97 -6.30
CA GLY A 113 7.61 -9.93 -7.02
C GLY A 113 8.03 -8.52 -6.61
N SER A 114 7.65 -7.52 -7.41
CA SER A 114 7.82 -6.11 -7.08
C SER A 114 6.51 -5.54 -6.51
N SER A 115 6.60 -5.02 -5.30
CA SER A 115 5.49 -4.44 -4.56
C SER A 115 5.63 -2.92 -4.48
N VAL A 116 4.53 -2.26 -4.14
CA VAL A 116 4.54 -0.88 -3.68
C VAL A 116 3.86 -0.85 -2.32
N HIS A 117 4.64 -0.81 -1.25
CA HIS A 117 4.07 -0.79 0.10
C HIS A 117 3.69 0.63 0.49
N TYR A 118 2.51 0.80 1.08
CA TYR A 118 2.05 2.09 1.59
C TYR A 118 2.08 2.07 3.11
N HIS A 119 2.69 3.07 3.71
CA HIS A 119 2.84 3.19 5.15
C HIS A 119 1.92 4.29 5.66
N LEU A 120 0.85 3.92 6.36
CA LEU A 120 -0.13 4.85 6.90
C LEU A 120 0.11 5.08 8.40
N SER A 121 0.23 6.36 8.77
CA SER A 121 0.19 6.84 10.15
C SER A 121 -0.96 7.84 10.32
N LEU A 122 -1.46 7.98 11.55
CA LEU A 122 -2.43 9.01 11.91
C LEU A 122 -1.86 9.90 13.02
N HIS A 123 -2.01 11.21 12.84
CA HIS A 123 -1.50 12.22 13.74
C HIS A 123 -2.63 13.11 14.25
N ASP A 124 -2.58 13.50 15.52
CA ASP A 124 -3.47 14.51 16.07
C ASP A 124 -3.08 15.93 15.60
N GLU A 125 -3.87 16.94 15.99
CA GLU A 125 -3.61 18.34 15.67
C GLU A 125 -2.25 18.86 16.16
N LYS A 126 -1.67 18.21 17.18
CA LYS A 126 -0.35 18.54 17.74
C LYS A 126 0.79 17.81 17.01
N GLY A 127 0.48 16.98 16.02
CA GLY A 127 1.44 16.17 15.27
C GLY A 127 1.84 14.86 15.96
N CYS A 128 1.20 14.49 17.07
CA CYS A 128 1.49 13.26 17.79
C CYS A 128 0.91 12.06 17.04
N ASN A 129 1.74 11.03 16.79
CA ASN A 129 1.30 9.80 16.16
C ASN A 129 0.40 9.00 17.11
N ILE A 130 -0.90 8.96 16.82
CA ILE A 130 -1.91 8.37 17.70
C ILE A 130 -1.85 6.84 17.71
N PHE A 131 -1.28 6.19 16.69
CA PHE A 131 -1.09 4.74 16.68
C PHE A 131 -0.03 4.27 17.68
N GLY A 132 0.88 5.16 18.08
CA GLY A 132 1.92 4.88 19.07
C GLY A 132 1.50 5.07 20.53
N ILE A 133 0.29 5.58 20.78
CA ILE A 133 -0.21 5.84 22.13
C ILE A 133 -0.83 4.55 22.69
N GLU A 134 -0.37 4.10 23.85
CA GLU A 134 -0.76 2.81 24.45
C GLU A 134 -2.26 2.71 24.71
N ASP A 135 -2.91 3.80 25.14
CA ASP A 135 -4.36 3.83 25.39
C ASP A 135 -5.20 3.86 24.09
N ASN A 136 -4.57 4.08 22.94
CA ASN A 136 -5.21 4.21 21.63
C ASN A 136 -5.06 2.96 20.75
N THR A 137 -4.67 1.81 21.31
CA THR A 137 -4.56 0.54 20.56
C THR A 137 -5.83 0.20 19.79
N HIS A 138 -7.00 0.49 20.37
CA HIS A 138 -8.29 0.30 19.73
C HIS A 138 -8.45 1.07 18.41
N ILE A 139 -7.76 2.21 18.24
CA ILE A 139 -7.84 3.02 17.02
C ILE A 139 -7.13 2.31 15.86
N ILE A 140 -5.86 1.91 16.05
CA ILE A 140 -5.11 1.21 14.99
C ILE A 140 -5.77 -0.13 14.67
N GLU A 141 -6.27 -0.86 15.67
CA GLU A 141 -6.97 -2.13 15.47
C GLU A 141 -8.27 -1.96 14.67
N SER A 142 -9.02 -0.89 14.91
CA SER A 142 -10.23 -0.58 14.17
C SER A 142 -9.94 -0.24 12.70
N VAL A 143 -8.88 0.54 12.45
CA VAL A 143 -8.45 0.87 11.08
C VAL A 143 -7.95 -0.38 10.35
N ILE A 144 -7.14 -1.23 11.02
CA ILE A 144 -6.71 -2.54 10.48
C ILE A 144 -7.93 -3.38 10.11
N ALA A 145 -8.88 -3.54 11.02
CA ALA A 145 -10.08 -4.36 10.79
C ALA A 145 -10.86 -3.88 9.56
N SER A 146 -11.03 -2.57 9.42
CA SER A 146 -11.70 -1.96 8.27
C SER A 146 -10.94 -2.19 6.95
N ILE A 147 -9.62 -1.97 6.92
CA ILE A 147 -8.82 -2.21 5.71
C ILE A 147 -8.94 -3.67 5.28
N LEU A 148 -8.86 -4.62 6.22
CA LEU A 148 -9.01 -6.05 5.94
C LEU A 148 -10.40 -6.39 5.38
N GLU A 149 -11.47 -5.87 5.99
CA GLU A 149 -12.86 -6.09 5.58
C GLU A 149 -13.12 -5.60 4.14
N LEU A 150 -12.57 -4.44 3.78
CA LEU A 150 -12.83 -3.80 2.50
C LEU A 150 -11.92 -4.31 1.36
N THR A 151 -10.80 -4.95 1.67
CA THR A 151 -9.78 -5.31 0.66
C THR A 151 -10.34 -6.10 -0.52
N ASN A 152 -11.08 -7.20 -0.30
CA ASN A 152 -11.61 -8.00 -1.42
C ASN A 152 -12.69 -7.26 -2.22
N GLN A 153 -13.43 -6.35 -1.59
CA GLN A 153 -14.44 -5.53 -2.25
C GLN A 153 -13.84 -4.34 -3.04
N SER A 154 -12.56 -4.06 -2.83
CA SER A 154 -11.79 -3.00 -3.50
C SER A 154 -10.70 -3.55 -4.42
N LEU A 155 -10.49 -4.87 -4.47
CA LEU A 155 -9.35 -5.46 -5.18
C LEU A 155 -9.34 -5.10 -6.68
N TYR A 156 -10.51 -4.98 -7.30
CA TYR A 156 -10.66 -4.66 -8.72
C TYR A 156 -10.07 -3.29 -9.13
N MET A 157 -10.08 -2.31 -8.22
CA MET A 157 -9.47 -0.99 -8.48
C MET A 157 -8.02 -0.90 -7.97
N LEU A 158 -7.63 -1.78 -7.03
CA LEU A 158 -6.29 -1.80 -6.45
C LEU A 158 -5.29 -2.63 -7.26
N THR A 159 -5.75 -3.45 -8.21
CA THR A 159 -4.91 -4.41 -8.95
C THR A 159 -5.20 -4.39 -10.46
N ALA A 160 -4.26 -4.90 -11.25
CA ALA A 160 -4.38 -5.22 -12.66
C ALA A 160 -4.19 -6.74 -12.90
N VAL A 161 -4.36 -7.20 -14.14
CA VAL A 161 -4.33 -8.65 -14.47
C VAL A 161 -3.01 -9.31 -14.04
N ASN A 162 -1.87 -8.67 -14.27
CA ASN A 162 -0.53 -9.16 -13.94
C ASN A 162 -0.18 -9.05 -12.44
N ASP A 163 -0.99 -8.40 -11.62
CA ASP A 163 -0.79 -8.40 -10.15
C ASP A 163 -1.08 -9.76 -9.53
N PHE A 164 -2.01 -10.52 -10.10
CA PHE A 164 -2.41 -11.81 -9.56
C PHE A 164 -1.30 -12.86 -9.68
N ASP A 165 -0.38 -12.71 -10.64
CA ASP A 165 0.83 -13.54 -10.76
C ASP A 165 1.80 -13.33 -9.58
N ARG A 166 1.66 -12.22 -8.84
CA ARG A 166 2.44 -11.93 -7.63
C ARG A 166 1.91 -12.68 -6.40
N PHE A 167 0.60 -12.98 -6.35
CA PHE A 167 -0.07 -13.58 -5.19
C PHE A 167 0.19 -15.10 -5.08
N VAL A 168 1.48 -15.45 -5.02
CA VAL A 168 1.96 -16.81 -4.85
C VAL A 168 2.58 -16.94 -3.46
N PRO A 169 2.20 -17.96 -2.66
CA PRO A 169 2.82 -18.20 -1.36
C PRO A 169 4.34 -18.34 -1.45
N HIS A 170 5.03 -18.09 -0.33
CA HIS A 170 6.49 -18.23 -0.18
C HIS A 170 7.37 -17.18 -0.87
N PHE A 171 6.80 -16.28 -1.69
CA PHE A 171 7.53 -15.13 -2.28
C PHE A 171 7.24 -13.80 -1.56
N MET A 172 6.87 -13.84 -0.28
CA MET A 172 6.59 -12.68 0.59
C MET A 172 5.44 -11.75 0.16
N ALA A 173 4.74 -12.10 -0.92
CA ALA A 173 3.48 -11.46 -1.27
C ALA A 173 2.38 -11.92 -0.30
N PRO A 174 1.45 -11.04 0.08
CA PRO A 174 0.27 -11.46 0.80
C PRO A 174 -0.65 -12.25 -0.12
N VAL A 175 -1.22 -13.34 0.40
CA VAL A 175 -2.20 -14.18 -0.33
C VAL A 175 -3.53 -14.31 0.41
N ASN A 176 -3.59 -13.82 1.66
CA ASN A 176 -4.72 -13.93 2.56
C ASN A 176 -5.03 -12.60 3.26
N ILE A 177 -6.30 -12.35 3.54
CA ILE A 177 -6.78 -11.23 4.38
C ILE A 177 -6.31 -11.48 5.82
N SER A 178 -5.26 -10.77 6.23
CA SER A 178 -4.61 -10.98 7.53
C SER A 178 -3.70 -9.82 7.91
N TRP A 179 -3.39 -9.71 9.20
CA TRP A 179 -2.39 -8.77 9.68
C TRP A 179 -1.48 -9.37 10.73
N GLY A 180 -0.29 -8.78 10.94
CA GLY A 180 0.64 -9.23 11.96
C GLY A 180 1.65 -8.17 12.38
N ALA A 181 2.15 -8.29 13.61
CA ALA A 181 3.24 -7.45 14.11
C ALA A 181 4.57 -7.93 13.55
N ASN A 182 5.30 -7.04 12.87
CA ASN A 182 6.54 -7.32 12.16
C ASN A 182 6.48 -8.57 11.24
N ASN A 183 5.30 -8.92 10.74
CA ASN A 183 5.07 -10.12 9.96
C ASN A 183 4.97 -9.78 8.47
N ARG A 184 5.95 -10.20 7.66
CA ARG A 184 5.97 -9.89 6.22
C ARG A 184 5.11 -10.85 5.36
N THR A 185 4.51 -11.89 5.97
CA THR A 185 3.65 -12.86 5.28
C THR A 185 2.18 -12.42 5.21
N THR A 186 1.80 -11.39 5.97
CA THR A 186 0.44 -10.88 6.08
C THR A 186 0.17 -9.71 5.11
N LEU A 187 -1.11 -9.44 4.84
CA LEU A 187 -1.57 -8.33 4.01
C LEU A 187 -1.24 -6.97 4.62
N LEU A 188 -1.48 -6.84 5.94
CA LEU A 188 -1.08 -5.68 6.72
C LEU A 188 0.04 -6.08 7.67
N ARG A 189 1.10 -5.29 7.69
CA ARG A 189 2.19 -5.45 8.66
C ARG A 189 2.23 -4.22 9.55
N ILE A 190 2.47 -4.42 10.84
CA ILE A 190 2.82 -3.34 11.77
C ILE A 190 4.31 -3.44 12.06
N PRO A 191 5.18 -2.65 11.40
CA PRO A 191 6.62 -2.76 11.59
C PRO A 191 7.03 -2.53 13.04
N ASP A 192 8.10 -3.19 13.45
CA ASP A 192 8.75 -2.84 14.70
C ASP A 192 9.35 -1.43 14.60
N SER A 193 9.01 -0.58 15.56
CA SER A 193 9.27 0.86 15.49
C SER A 193 9.06 1.53 16.84
N LEU A 194 9.70 2.69 17.02
CA LEU A 194 9.39 3.61 18.10
C LEU A 194 7.95 4.12 17.96
N LYS A 195 7.32 4.49 19.09
CA LYS A 195 5.93 4.97 19.14
C LYS A 195 5.64 6.07 18.11
N ALA A 196 6.55 7.03 17.94
CA ALA A 196 6.40 8.12 16.97
C ALA A 196 6.31 7.66 15.50
N ASN A 197 6.85 6.48 15.18
CA ASN A 197 6.94 5.92 13.83
C ASN A 197 6.00 4.71 13.62
N LYS A 198 5.04 4.52 14.54
CA LYS A 198 4.08 3.41 14.49
C LYS A 198 3.14 3.61 13.30
N ARG A 199 3.04 2.60 12.44
CA ARG A 199 2.29 2.71 11.18
C ARG A 199 1.74 1.36 10.73
N ILE A 200 0.74 1.42 9.86
CA ILE A 200 0.20 0.28 9.12
C ILE A 200 0.92 0.23 7.77
N GLU A 201 1.58 -0.89 7.47
CA GLU A 201 2.19 -1.18 6.17
C GLU A 201 1.21 -2.02 5.34
N PHE A 202 0.63 -1.43 4.29
CA PHE A 202 -0.26 -2.09 3.34
C PHE A 202 0.55 -2.69 2.18
N ARG A 203 0.58 -4.03 2.10
CA ARG A 203 1.51 -4.80 1.24
C ARG A 203 0.89 -5.31 -0.07
N LEU A 204 -0.37 -4.98 -0.31
CA LEU A 204 -1.13 -5.40 -1.51
C LEU A 204 -0.73 -4.69 -2.80
N PRO A 205 -0.48 -3.37 -2.82
CA PRO A 205 -0.31 -2.66 -4.09
C PRO A 205 0.99 -3.05 -4.80
N SER A 206 1.03 -2.75 -6.08
CA SER A 206 2.22 -2.82 -6.92
C SER A 206 2.36 -1.53 -7.73
N SER A 207 3.34 -1.52 -8.64
CA SER A 207 3.54 -0.38 -9.53
C SER A 207 2.43 -0.16 -10.55
N ASN A 208 1.51 -1.13 -10.71
CA ASN A 208 0.31 -1.03 -11.53
C ASN A 208 -0.83 -0.28 -10.84
N SER A 209 -0.83 -0.24 -9.51
CA SER A 209 -1.83 0.47 -8.73
C SER A 209 -1.63 1.98 -8.90
N ALA A 210 -2.68 2.74 -9.17
CA ALA A 210 -2.61 4.21 -9.11
C ALA A 210 -2.42 4.63 -7.65
N PRO A 211 -1.41 5.46 -7.31
CA PRO A 211 -1.18 5.87 -5.93
C PRO A 211 -2.37 6.61 -5.33
N GLU A 212 -3.06 7.42 -6.13
CA GLU A 212 -4.24 8.16 -5.68
C GLU A 212 -5.37 7.20 -5.27
N ILE A 213 -5.56 6.13 -6.04
CA ILE A 213 -6.60 5.12 -5.79
C ILE A 213 -6.31 4.33 -4.52
N VAL A 214 -5.03 4.01 -4.27
CA VAL A 214 -4.60 3.35 -3.03
C VAL A 214 -4.80 4.26 -1.82
N ILE A 215 -4.44 5.54 -1.94
CA ILE A 215 -4.63 6.51 -0.85
C ILE A 215 -6.12 6.74 -0.57
N VAL A 216 -6.96 6.89 -1.60
CA VAL A 216 -8.41 6.96 -1.43
C VAL A 216 -8.92 5.73 -0.69
N PHE A 217 -8.46 4.53 -1.07
CA PHE A 217 -8.82 3.31 -0.36
C PHE A 217 -8.44 3.35 1.13
N LEU A 218 -7.20 3.71 1.44
CA LEU A 218 -6.70 3.78 2.81
C LEU A 218 -7.45 4.81 3.66
N LEU A 219 -7.75 6.00 3.10
CA LEU A 219 -8.50 7.04 3.81
C LEU A 219 -9.95 6.62 4.07
N THR A 220 -10.65 6.10 3.06
CA THR A 220 -12.03 5.60 3.24
C THR A 220 -12.08 4.45 4.23
N ALA A 221 -11.17 3.48 4.15
CA ALA A 221 -11.11 2.38 5.11
C ALA A 221 -10.79 2.90 6.53
N THR A 222 -9.93 3.90 6.66
CA THR A 222 -9.65 4.56 7.94
C THR A 222 -10.91 5.19 8.52
N LEU A 223 -11.64 5.97 7.73
CA LEU A 223 -12.89 6.60 8.16
C LEU A 223 -13.95 5.56 8.55
N GLU A 224 -14.11 4.50 7.76
CA GLU A 224 -15.03 3.39 8.08
C GLU A 224 -14.64 2.69 9.39
N GLY A 225 -13.34 2.51 9.65
CA GLY A 225 -12.83 1.97 10.89
C GLY A 225 -13.16 2.86 12.07
N LEU A 226 -12.83 4.15 11.97
CA LEU A 226 -13.03 5.12 13.05
C LEU A 226 -14.53 5.32 13.36
N LYS A 227 -15.36 5.54 12.33
CA LYS A 227 -16.81 5.77 12.47
C LYS A 227 -17.53 4.57 13.11
N ASN A 228 -17.21 3.37 12.66
CA ASN A 228 -17.93 2.16 13.08
C ASN A 228 -17.29 1.43 14.26
N LYS A 229 -16.13 1.88 14.76
CA LYS A 229 -15.37 1.22 15.84
C LYS A 229 -15.26 -0.28 15.61
N LYS A 230 -14.76 -0.65 14.41
CA LYS A 230 -14.65 -2.03 13.94
C LYS A 230 -13.96 -2.89 14.98
N LYS A 231 -14.49 -4.09 15.17
CA LYS A 231 -13.96 -5.05 16.14
C LYS A 231 -12.54 -5.48 15.71
N PRO A 232 -11.58 -5.52 16.63
CA PRO A 232 -10.24 -6.00 16.32
C PRO A 232 -10.27 -7.41 15.72
N ILE A 233 -9.44 -7.63 14.70
CA ILE A 233 -9.18 -8.95 14.13
C ILE A 233 -7.93 -9.51 14.80
N GLU A 234 -7.90 -10.81 15.11
CA GLU A 234 -6.74 -11.44 15.72
C GLU A 234 -5.51 -11.38 14.78
N LYS A 235 -4.35 -11.02 15.34
CA LYS A 235 -3.10 -10.94 14.58
C LYS A 235 -2.47 -12.31 14.38
N ILE A 236 -1.75 -12.45 13.27
CA ILE A 236 -0.99 -13.67 12.95
C ILE A 236 0.40 -13.59 13.58
N TYR A 237 0.67 -14.51 14.50
CA TYR A 237 1.98 -14.66 15.16
C TYR A 237 2.99 -15.45 14.33
N GLY A 238 2.53 -16.43 13.55
CA GLY A 238 3.39 -17.30 12.73
C GLY A 238 3.37 -16.94 11.25
N ASN A 239 3.51 -17.94 10.39
CA ASN A 239 3.47 -17.77 8.94
C ASN A 239 2.02 -17.74 8.44
N ALA A 240 1.58 -16.64 7.84
CA ALA A 240 0.20 -16.49 7.34
C ALA A 240 -0.11 -17.35 6.10
N TYR A 241 0.87 -18.05 5.53
CA TYR A 241 0.64 -19.09 4.52
C TYR A 241 0.18 -20.42 5.12
N ASP A 242 0.33 -20.59 6.44
CA ASP A 242 -0.05 -21.84 7.10
C ASP A 242 -1.59 -22.00 7.15
N ARG A 243 -2.06 -23.14 6.67
CA ARG A 243 -3.48 -23.51 6.62
C ARG A 243 -4.12 -23.58 8.02
N GLN A 244 -3.33 -23.74 9.09
CA GLN A 244 -3.85 -23.78 10.45
C GLN A 244 -4.67 -22.53 10.82
N TYR A 245 -4.33 -21.38 10.23
CA TYR A 245 -5.00 -20.11 10.51
C TYR A 245 -6.34 -19.94 9.78
N ARG A 246 -6.67 -20.81 8.81
CA ARG A 246 -7.95 -20.81 8.06
C ARG A 246 -8.34 -19.42 7.54
N LEU A 247 -7.37 -18.67 7.05
CA LEU A 247 -7.56 -17.29 6.63
C LEU A 247 -8.37 -17.19 5.33
N THR A 248 -9.13 -16.11 5.20
CA THR A 248 -9.82 -15.77 3.96
C THR A 248 -8.79 -15.44 2.88
N PRO A 249 -8.80 -16.11 1.72
CA PRO A 249 -7.86 -15.80 0.64
C PRO A 249 -8.19 -14.47 -0.04
N LEU A 250 -7.19 -13.84 -0.65
CA LEU A 250 -7.42 -12.83 -1.68
C LEU A 250 -8.13 -13.47 -2.88
N LEU A 251 -8.92 -12.69 -3.61
CA LEU A 251 -9.55 -13.19 -4.84
C LEU A 251 -8.49 -13.56 -5.88
N ALA A 252 -8.74 -14.62 -6.65
CA ALA A 252 -7.70 -15.28 -7.42
C ALA A 252 -7.38 -14.58 -8.75
N ASN A 253 -8.28 -13.73 -9.24
CA ASN A 253 -8.14 -13.07 -10.53
C ASN A 253 -9.02 -11.81 -10.64
N LEU A 254 -8.76 -11.01 -11.66
CA LEU A 254 -9.47 -9.75 -11.90
C LEU A 254 -10.98 -9.94 -12.17
N ILE A 255 -11.39 -11.10 -12.71
CA ILE A 255 -12.81 -11.40 -12.98
C ILE A 255 -13.58 -11.57 -11.68
N GLU A 256 -13.03 -12.32 -10.72
CA GLU A 256 -13.59 -12.46 -9.37
C GLU A 256 -13.58 -11.11 -8.63
N ALA A 257 -12.46 -10.39 -8.68
CA ALA A 257 -12.35 -9.05 -8.11
C ALA A 257 -13.47 -8.12 -8.62
N LYS A 258 -13.73 -8.13 -9.94
CA LYS A 258 -14.80 -7.34 -10.55
C LYS A 258 -16.19 -7.73 -10.03
N LYS A 259 -16.46 -9.03 -9.86
CA LYS A 259 -17.76 -9.52 -9.35
C LYS A 259 -18.01 -9.06 -7.90
N CYS A 260 -16.96 -9.05 -7.08
CA CYS A 260 -17.00 -8.64 -5.68
C CYS A 260 -16.89 -7.11 -5.47
N PHE A 261 -16.66 -6.34 -6.54
CA PHE A 261 -16.40 -4.91 -6.43
C PHE A 261 -17.63 -4.15 -5.92
N ARG A 262 -17.53 -3.55 -4.73
CA ARG A 262 -18.60 -2.76 -4.10
C ARG A 262 -18.11 -1.43 -3.51
N PHE A 263 -16.80 -1.16 -3.60
CA PHE A 263 -16.19 -0.03 -2.91
C PHE A 263 -16.69 1.35 -3.32
N VAL A 264 -17.21 1.50 -4.55
CA VAL A 264 -17.85 2.74 -5.02
C VAL A 264 -19.03 3.13 -4.13
N GLU A 265 -19.82 2.16 -3.68
CA GLU A 265 -20.99 2.39 -2.82
C GLU A 265 -20.57 2.94 -1.45
N ILE A 266 -19.42 2.49 -0.94
CA ILE A 266 -18.86 2.94 0.34
C ILE A 266 -18.34 4.37 0.22
N ILE A 267 -17.60 4.69 -0.85
CA ILE A 267 -17.10 6.05 -1.08
C ILE A 267 -18.23 7.04 -1.26
N ALA A 268 -19.33 6.62 -1.91
CA ALA A 268 -20.48 7.49 -2.14
C ALA A 268 -21.02 8.11 -0.83
N ASN A 269 -20.87 7.44 0.31
CA ASN A 269 -21.27 7.95 1.63
C ASN A 269 -20.47 9.18 2.10
N TYR A 270 -19.34 9.48 1.46
CA TYR A 270 -18.44 10.58 1.81
C TYR A 270 -18.43 11.70 0.77
N THR A 271 -19.04 11.48 -0.39
CA THR A 271 -18.99 12.39 -1.55
C THR A 271 -20.36 12.88 -1.98
N SER A 272 -21.41 12.44 -1.29
CA SER A 272 -22.81 12.84 -1.53
C SER A 272 -23.19 14.12 -0.78
#